data_AF-A0A285U4P6-F1
#
_entry.id   AF-A0A285U4P6-F1
#
_cell.length_a   1.000
_cell.length_b   1.000
_cell.length_c   1.000
_cell.angle_alpha   90.00
_cell.angle_beta   90.00
_cell.angle_gamma   90.00
#
_symmetry.space_group_name_H-M   'P 1'
#
loop_
_entity.id
_entity.type
_entity.pdbx_description
1 polymer ?
#
loop_
_entity_poly.entity_id
_entity_poly.type
_entity_poly.pdbx_seq_one_letter_code
_entity_poly.pdbx_strand_id
1 'polypeptide(L)'
;MSNPENSLSIEHFNHVKKINDVFYDQVKSADQKAAYIFTFMLAFLMWSAEGQGVFRWARYTESNLLWGIVSAVLAASIVFTIVSAILVVLPRRAERGTSLFWGAWKEQRKRLVEASDAADMAYLFKEYLDNADVLAQIAQDKYRMVRFAFRGLLITVLTYVVLLLLRQ
;
A
#
# COMPACT_ATOMS: atom_id res chain seq x y z
N MET A 1 23.68 35.05 22.12
CA MET A 1 22.27 34.96 22.55
C MET A 1 21.46 34.37 21.40
N SER A 2 21.11 33.09 21.48
CA SER A 2 20.22 32.44 20.50
C SER A 2 18.81 33.01 20.68
N ASN A 3 18.27 33.65 19.64
CA ASN A 3 16.94 34.24 19.67
C ASN A 3 15.90 33.11 19.80
N PRO A 4 15.03 33.09 20.83
CA PRO A 4 14.09 32.00 21.08
C PRO A 4 13.11 31.72 19.92
N GLU A 5 12.85 32.72 19.08
CA GLU A 5 12.04 32.57 17.86
C GLU A 5 12.71 31.66 16.80
N ASN A 6 14.05 31.69 16.70
CA ASN A 6 14.79 30.83 15.77
C ASN A 6 14.85 29.37 16.25
N SER A 7 14.87 29.13 17.57
CA SER A 7 14.76 27.76 18.09
C SER A 7 13.38 27.16 17.84
N LEU A 8 12.32 27.96 17.98
CA LEU A 8 10.95 27.55 17.69
C LEU A 8 10.76 27.21 16.21
N SER A 9 11.29 28.03 15.28
CA SER A 9 11.17 27.74 13.84
C SER A 9 11.93 26.47 13.41
N ILE A 10 13.09 26.20 14.01
CA ILE A 10 13.86 24.97 13.78
C ILE A 10 13.11 23.74 14.31
N GLU A 11 12.52 23.82 15.49
CA GLU A 11 11.74 22.72 16.07
C GLU A 11 10.51 22.40 15.22
N HIS A 12 9.79 23.41 14.74
CA HIS A 12 8.65 23.25 13.84
C HIS A 12 9.07 22.61 12.50
N PHE A 13 10.18 23.06 11.92
CA PHE A 13 10.71 22.46 10.69
C PHE A 13 11.09 20.99 10.89
N ASN A 14 11.76 20.66 11.99
CA ASN A 14 12.09 19.28 12.34
C ASN A 14 10.84 18.42 12.54
N HIS A 15 9.76 18.99 13.09
CA HIS A 15 8.50 18.29 13.24
C HIS A 15 7.88 17.93 11.87
N VAL A 16 7.86 18.86 10.92
CA VAL A 16 7.33 18.59 9.56
C VAL A 16 8.19 17.57 8.82
N LYS A 17 9.52 17.63 8.98
CA LYS A 17 10.42 16.59 8.45
C LYS A 17 10.07 15.22 9.02
N LYS A 18 9.87 15.13 10.34
CA LYS A 18 9.47 13.87 11.01
C LYS A 18 8.13 13.35 10.49
N ILE A 19 7.16 14.22 10.20
CA ILE A 19 5.88 13.82 9.60
C ILE A 19 6.10 13.18 8.23
N ASN A 20 6.94 13.79 7.38
CA ASN A 20 7.29 13.25 6.07
C ASN A 20 7.93 11.87 6.19
N ASP A 21 8.91 11.71 7.10
CA ASP A 21 9.59 10.43 7.33
C ASP A 21 8.58 9.36 7.78
N VAL A 22 7.65 9.69 8.67
CA VAL A 22 6.58 8.78 9.12
C VAL A 22 5.67 8.36 7.96
N PHE A 23 5.23 9.28 7.11
CA PHE A 23 4.39 8.91 5.97
C PHE A 23 5.14 8.10 4.93
N TYR A 24 6.42 8.41 4.69
CA TYR A 24 7.28 7.60 3.82
C TYR A 24 7.41 6.16 4.35
N ASP A 25 7.66 6.00 5.65
CA ASP A 25 7.72 4.68 6.30
C ASP A 25 6.39 3.94 6.23
N GLN A 26 5.25 4.64 6.36
CA GLN A 26 3.92 4.05 6.18
C GLN A 26 3.72 3.54 4.75
N VAL A 27 4.10 4.32 3.73
CA VAL A 27 4.05 3.90 2.32
C VAL A 27 4.88 2.64 2.11
N LYS A 28 6.11 2.62 2.62
CA LYS A 28 7.01 1.45 2.56
C LYS A 28 6.42 0.23 3.27
N SER A 29 5.84 0.41 4.46
CA SER A 29 5.21 -0.66 5.23
C SER A 29 3.99 -1.23 4.50
N ALA A 30 3.19 -0.38 3.85
CA ALA A 30 2.06 -0.83 3.04
C ALA A 30 2.52 -1.72 1.87
N ASP A 31 3.57 -1.32 1.15
CA ASP A 31 4.15 -2.11 0.05
C ASP A 31 4.69 -3.45 0.53
N GLN A 32 5.37 -3.48 1.67
CA GLN A 32 5.86 -4.73 2.28
C GLN A 32 4.71 -5.67 2.64
N LYS A 33 3.64 -5.17 3.27
CA LYS A 33 2.46 -5.97 3.63
C LYS A 33 1.81 -6.57 2.38
N ALA A 34 1.66 -5.77 1.32
CA ALA A 34 1.11 -6.25 0.06
C ALA A 34 2.00 -7.32 -0.59
N ALA A 35 3.33 -7.14 -0.58
CA ALA A 35 4.26 -8.15 -1.07
C ALA A 35 4.14 -9.47 -0.29
N TYR A 36 4.05 -9.42 1.04
CA TYR A 36 3.85 -10.63 1.85
C TYR A 36 2.54 -11.35 1.54
N ILE A 37 1.42 -10.61 1.41
CA ILE A 37 0.14 -11.20 1.03
C ILE A 37 0.25 -11.83 -0.36
N PHE A 38 0.82 -11.12 -1.34
CA PHE A 38 0.99 -11.62 -2.70
C PHE A 38 1.81 -12.92 -2.74
N THR A 39 2.97 -12.94 -2.09
CA THR A 39 3.82 -14.14 -2.01
C THR A 39 3.11 -15.30 -1.31
N PHE A 40 2.40 -15.03 -0.20
CA PHE A 40 1.61 -16.05 0.49
C PHE A 40 0.53 -16.64 -0.42
N MET A 41 -0.22 -15.80 -1.13
CA MET A 41 -1.27 -16.25 -2.04
C MET A 41 -0.74 -17.08 -3.20
N LEU A 42 0.41 -16.71 -3.78
CA LEU A 42 1.08 -17.51 -4.79
C LEU A 42 1.54 -18.86 -4.24
N ALA A 43 2.16 -18.88 -3.06
CA ALA A 43 2.58 -20.12 -2.41
C ALA A 43 1.37 -21.03 -2.11
N PHE A 44 0.28 -20.45 -1.60
CA PHE A 44 -0.98 -21.15 -1.39
C PHE A 44 -1.52 -21.77 -2.68
N LEU A 45 -1.52 -21.05 -3.79
CA LEU A 45 -1.95 -21.56 -5.10
C LEU A 45 -1.02 -22.64 -5.65
N MET A 46 0.28 -22.56 -5.42
CA MET A 46 1.22 -23.58 -5.91
C MET A 46 1.14 -24.88 -5.08
N TRP A 47 0.93 -24.76 -3.78
CA TRP A 47 1.01 -25.90 -2.85
C TRP A 47 -0.34 -26.55 -2.53
N SER A 48 -1.44 -25.79 -2.55
CA SER A 48 -2.76 -26.29 -2.16
C SER A 48 -3.52 -26.90 -3.34
N ALA A 49 -3.81 -28.20 -3.25
CA ALA A 49 -4.66 -28.88 -4.21
C ALA A 49 -6.09 -28.30 -4.25
N GLU A 50 -6.65 -27.86 -3.12
CA GLU A 50 -7.96 -27.18 -3.13
C GLU A 50 -7.86 -25.79 -3.75
N GLY A 51 -6.80 -25.04 -3.42
CA GLY A 51 -6.55 -23.71 -3.99
C GLY A 51 -6.45 -23.74 -5.51
N GLN A 52 -5.88 -24.79 -6.09
CA GLN A 52 -5.88 -25.02 -7.55
C GLN A 52 -7.21 -25.56 -8.05
N GLY A 53 -7.85 -26.44 -7.27
CA GLY A 53 -9.07 -27.14 -7.62
C GLY A 53 -10.24 -26.19 -7.88
N VAL A 54 -10.33 -25.08 -7.16
CA VAL A 54 -11.42 -24.09 -7.35
C VAL A 54 -11.43 -23.41 -8.71
N PHE A 55 -10.34 -23.49 -9.49
CA PHE A 55 -10.29 -23.00 -10.86
C PHE A 55 -10.61 -24.08 -11.92
N ARG A 56 -10.85 -25.33 -11.50
CA ARG A 56 -11.20 -26.42 -12.42
C ARG A 56 -12.71 -26.54 -12.56
N TRP A 57 -13.19 -26.58 -13.80
CA TRP A 57 -14.62 -26.72 -14.09
C TRP A 57 -15.26 -27.98 -13.50
N ALA A 58 -14.52 -29.10 -13.48
CA ALA A 58 -14.97 -30.38 -12.93
C ALA A 58 -15.41 -30.31 -11.45
N ARG A 59 -14.92 -29.33 -10.69
CA ARG A 59 -15.28 -29.16 -9.28
C ARG A 59 -16.70 -28.61 -9.08
N TYR A 60 -17.29 -27.99 -10.10
CA TYR A 60 -18.62 -27.39 -10.05
C TYR A 60 -19.71 -28.31 -10.60
N THR A 61 -19.33 -29.44 -11.21
CA THR A 61 -20.27 -30.43 -11.76
C THR A 61 -20.71 -31.48 -10.74
N GLU A 62 -20.09 -31.50 -9.55
CA GLU A 62 -20.51 -32.37 -8.45
C GLU A 62 -21.85 -31.90 -7.86
N SER A 63 -22.69 -32.86 -7.44
CA SER A 63 -24.08 -32.63 -7.01
C SER A 63 -24.23 -31.86 -5.69
N ASN A 64 -23.14 -31.56 -4.99
CA ASN A 64 -23.18 -30.81 -3.73
C ASN A 64 -23.13 -29.30 -3.98
N LEU A 65 -24.31 -28.66 -3.92
CA LEU A 65 -24.46 -27.23 -4.15
C LEU A 65 -23.67 -26.36 -3.16
N LEU A 66 -23.56 -26.79 -1.89
CA LEU A 66 -22.77 -26.07 -0.88
C LEU A 66 -21.27 -26.11 -1.24
N TRP A 67 -20.76 -27.27 -1.66
CA TRP A 67 -19.38 -27.41 -2.11
C TRP A 67 -19.05 -26.50 -3.29
N GLY A 68 -19.96 -26.41 -4.27
CA GLY A 68 -19.85 -25.52 -5.43
C GLY A 68 -19.82 -24.04 -5.03
N ILE A 69 -20.73 -23.60 -4.16
CA ILE A 69 -20.79 -22.20 -3.69
C ILE A 69 -19.52 -21.84 -2.93
N VAL A 70 -19.10 -22.67 -1.97
CA VAL A 70 -17.90 -22.41 -1.16
C VAL A 70 -16.65 -22.40 -2.05
N SER A 71 -16.57 -23.27 -3.05
CA SER A 71 -15.48 -23.25 -4.04
C SER A 71 -15.47 -21.96 -4.88
N ALA A 72 -16.64 -21.47 -5.31
CA ALA A 72 -16.76 -20.21 -6.05
C ALA A 72 -16.34 -19.00 -5.19
N VAL A 73 -16.76 -18.98 -3.92
CA VAL A 73 -16.36 -17.93 -2.97
C VAL A 73 -14.84 -17.94 -2.76
N LEU A 74 -14.23 -19.12 -2.64
CA LEU A 74 -12.78 -19.23 -2.49
C LEU A 74 -12.05 -18.72 -3.75
N ALA A 75 -12.51 -19.09 -4.94
CA ALA A 75 -11.92 -18.59 -6.19
C ALA A 75 -12.01 -17.06 -6.26
N ALA A 76 -13.18 -16.49 -5.98
CA ALA A 76 -13.40 -15.05 -5.98
C ALA A 76 -12.54 -14.33 -4.93
N SER A 77 -12.42 -14.89 -3.72
CA SER A 77 -11.62 -14.29 -2.64
C SER A 77 -10.12 -14.31 -2.97
N ILE A 78 -9.62 -15.38 -3.59
CA ILE A 78 -8.23 -15.47 -4.05
C ILE A 78 -7.93 -14.37 -5.07
N VAL A 79 -8.75 -14.28 -6.12
CA VAL A 79 -8.56 -13.29 -7.19
C VAL A 79 -8.63 -11.87 -6.62
N PHE A 80 -9.65 -11.59 -5.80
CA PHE A 80 -9.81 -10.29 -5.15
C PHE A 80 -8.59 -9.92 -4.28
N THR A 81 -8.05 -10.87 -3.52
CA THR A 81 -6.88 -10.66 -2.66
C THR A 81 -5.64 -10.33 -3.47
N ILE A 82 -5.36 -11.12 -4.52
CA ILE A 82 -4.20 -10.93 -5.39
C ILE A 82 -4.28 -9.59 -6.12
N VAL A 83 -5.43 -9.26 -6.71
CA VAL A 83 -5.63 -7.98 -7.41
C VAL A 83 -5.46 -6.81 -6.43
N SER A 84 -6.05 -6.90 -5.24
CA SER A 84 -5.89 -5.86 -4.22
C SER A 84 -4.43 -5.67 -3.81
N ALA A 85 -3.66 -6.76 -3.65
CA ALA A 85 -2.24 -6.69 -3.32
C ALA A 85 -1.41 -6.04 -4.45
N ILE A 86 -1.68 -6.38 -5.72
CA ILE A 86 -1.03 -5.77 -6.88
C ILE A 86 -1.31 -4.26 -6.94
N LEU A 87 -2.56 -3.84 -6.70
CA LEU A 87 -2.96 -2.42 -6.70
C LEU A 87 -2.30 -1.58 -5.60
N VAL A 88 -1.75 -2.20 -4.55
CA VAL A 88 -0.93 -1.50 -3.54
C VAL A 88 0.45 -1.17 -4.10
N VAL A 89 1.08 -2.16 -4.75
CA VAL A 89 2.47 -2.08 -5.24
C VAL A 89 2.59 -1.27 -6.54
N LEU A 90 1.51 -1.20 -7.32
CA LEU A 90 1.49 -0.45 -8.59
C LEU A 90 1.94 1.01 -8.37
N PRO A 91 2.92 1.53 -9.15
CA PRO A 91 3.39 2.90 -9.00
C PRO A 91 2.24 3.89 -9.21
N ARG A 92 2.04 4.76 -8.22
CA ARG A 92 1.03 5.84 -8.29
C ARG A 92 1.71 7.14 -8.65
N ARG A 93 1.13 7.86 -9.62
CA ARG A 93 1.58 9.21 -9.97
C ARG A 93 1.06 10.17 -8.90
N ALA A 94 1.95 10.91 -8.27
CA ALA A 94 1.58 12.09 -7.51
C ALA A 94 1.24 13.22 -8.49
N GLU A 95 0.09 13.89 -8.30
CA GLU A 95 -0.34 15.01 -9.16
C GLU A 95 0.49 16.28 -8.95
N ARG A 96 1.19 16.40 -7.81
CA ARG A 96 2.04 17.55 -7.47
C ARG A 96 3.49 17.13 -7.33
N GLY A 97 4.35 17.72 -8.15
CA GLY A 97 5.79 17.49 -8.13
C GLY A 97 6.52 18.47 -7.22
N THR A 98 6.94 18.03 -6.04
CA THR A 98 7.88 18.74 -5.17
C THR A 98 9.33 18.38 -5.53
N SER A 99 10.32 19.14 -5.08
CA SER A 99 11.75 18.80 -5.21
C SER A 99 12.11 17.47 -4.53
N LEU A 100 11.29 16.99 -3.61
CA LEU A 100 11.43 15.69 -2.96
C LEU A 100 10.99 14.51 -3.85
N PHE A 101 10.26 14.76 -4.96
CA PHE A 101 9.89 13.72 -5.91
C PHE A 101 10.86 13.60 -7.08
N TRP A 102 11.33 12.37 -7.35
CA TRP A 102 12.23 12.06 -8.46
C TRP A 102 11.73 12.55 -9.82
N GLY A 103 10.41 12.53 -10.04
CA GLY A 103 9.78 12.94 -11.30
C GLY A 103 9.86 14.44 -11.58
N ALA A 104 9.93 15.27 -10.54
CA ALA A 104 10.04 16.73 -10.66
C ALA A 104 11.46 17.24 -10.36
N TRP A 105 12.39 16.36 -9.99
CA TRP A 105 13.74 16.70 -9.55
C TRP A 105 14.50 17.56 -10.56
N LYS A 106 14.45 17.23 -11.86
CA LYS A 106 15.17 17.98 -12.90
C LYS A 106 14.72 19.44 -12.99
N GLU A 107 13.44 19.71 -12.76
CA GLU A 107 12.86 21.06 -12.86
C GLU A 107 12.96 21.82 -11.53
N GLN A 108 12.74 21.14 -10.40
CA GLN A 108 12.71 21.77 -9.08
C GLN A 108 14.09 21.90 -8.42
N ARG A 109 15.11 21.15 -8.85
CA ARG A 109 16.47 21.25 -8.29
C ARG A 109 17.02 22.67 -8.38
N LYS A 110 16.79 23.37 -9.49
CA LYS A 110 17.30 24.73 -9.68
C LYS A 110 16.67 25.71 -8.69
N ARG A 111 15.35 25.61 -8.48
CA ARG A 111 14.61 26.41 -7.50
C ARG A 111 15.04 26.11 -6.06
N LEU A 112 15.31 24.84 -5.76
CA LEU A 112 15.83 24.45 -4.44
C LEU A 112 17.21 25.07 -4.14
N VAL A 113 18.11 25.09 -5.13
CA VAL A 113 19.43 25.73 -4.99
C VAL A 113 19.27 27.25 -4.80
N GLU A 114 18.44 27.90 -5.63
CA GLU A 114 18.16 29.34 -5.51
C GLU A 114 17.53 29.69 -4.14
N ALA A 115 16.61 28.88 -3.63
CA ALA A 115 16.02 29.06 -2.30
C ALA A 115 17.01 28.82 -1.15
N SER A 116 17.93 27.85 -1.32
CA SER A 116 19.02 27.58 -0.37
C SER A 116 19.99 28.76 -0.32
N ASP A 117 20.36 29.32 -1.46
CA ASP A 117 21.26 30.47 -1.56
C ASP A 117 20.63 31.73 -0.94
N ALA A 118 19.30 31.86 -1.01
CA ALA A 118 18.52 32.93 -0.40
C ALA A 118 18.16 32.71 1.08
N ALA A 119 18.56 31.58 1.68
CA ALA A 119 18.15 31.16 3.02
C ALA A 119 16.61 31.20 3.25
N ASP A 120 15.84 30.90 2.19
CA ASP A 120 14.38 30.95 2.20
C ASP A 120 13.79 29.71 2.91
N MET A 121 13.76 29.78 4.23
CA MET A 121 13.17 28.73 5.08
C MET A 121 11.66 28.58 4.88
N ALA A 122 10.97 29.63 4.42
CA ALA A 122 9.52 29.58 4.17
C ALA A 122 9.21 28.72 2.93
N TYR A 123 10.03 28.84 1.88
CA TYR A 123 9.96 27.98 0.70
C TYR A 123 10.18 26.50 1.08
N LEU A 124 11.28 26.20 1.79
CA LEU A 124 11.60 24.83 2.21
C LEU A 124 10.49 24.22 3.07
N PHE A 125 9.97 24.98 4.03
CA PHE A 125 8.88 24.53 4.89
C PHE A 125 7.61 24.21 4.10
N LYS A 126 7.23 25.08 3.15
CA LYS A 126 6.09 24.86 2.27
C LYS A 126 6.27 23.60 1.42
N GLU A 127 7.46 23.38 0.90
CA GLU A 127 7.76 22.19 0.08
C GLU A 127 7.65 20.88 0.87
N TYR A 128 8.09 20.89 2.14
CA TYR A 128 7.91 19.75 3.05
C TYR A 128 6.45 19.54 3.45
N LEU A 129 5.65 20.59 3.63
CA LEU A 129 4.21 20.47 3.88
C LEU A 129 3.47 19.90 2.67
N ASP A 130 3.73 20.44 1.47
CA ASP A 130 3.14 19.95 0.22
C ASP A 130 3.50 18.47 -0.01
N ASN A 131 4.74 18.08 0.32
CA ASN A 131 5.17 16.69 0.24
C ASN A 131 4.47 15.80 1.29
N ALA A 132 4.26 16.29 2.50
CA ALA A 132 3.54 15.56 3.54
C ALA A 132 2.10 15.27 3.12
N ASP A 133 1.40 16.24 2.51
CA ASP A 133 0.03 16.07 2.03
C ASP A 133 -0.05 15.01 0.92
N VAL A 134 0.88 15.07 -0.04
CA VAL A 134 0.97 14.06 -1.12
C VAL A 134 1.25 12.67 -0.54
N LEU A 135 2.21 12.55 0.37
CA LEU A 135 2.55 11.27 1.00
C LEU A 135 1.39 10.73 1.85
N ALA A 136 0.67 11.60 2.57
CA ALA A 136 -0.50 11.22 3.35
C ALA A 136 -1.60 10.65 2.46
N GLN A 137 -1.88 11.29 1.33
CA GLN A 137 -2.88 10.80 0.37
C GLN A 137 -2.48 9.43 -0.20
N ILE A 138 -1.23 9.28 -0.65
CA ILE A 138 -0.70 8.01 -1.14
C ILE A 138 -0.80 6.92 -0.07
N ALA A 139 -0.40 7.24 1.17
CA ALA A 139 -0.48 6.31 2.29
C ALA A 139 -1.93 5.87 2.55
N GLN A 140 -2.88 6.80 2.66
CA GLN A 140 -4.29 6.48 2.90
C GLN A 140 -4.85 5.53 1.83
N ASP A 141 -4.58 5.82 0.55
CA ASP A 141 -5.11 4.99 -0.53
C ASP A 141 -4.40 3.64 -0.62
N LYS A 142 -3.10 3.54 -0.28
CA LYS A 142 -2.40 2.26 -0.16
C LYS A 142 -2.97 1.43 0.98
N TYR A 143 -3.15 2.02 2.17
CA TYR A 143 -3.74 1.33 3.31
C TYR A 143 -5.19 0.91 3.09
N ARG A 144 -5.95 1.63 2.26
CA ARG A 144 -7.28 1.19 1.81
C ARG A 144 -7.20 -0.13 1.04
N MET A 145 -6.28 -0.23 0.08
CA MET A 145 -6.08 -1.46 -0.71
C MET A 145 -5.49 -2.60 0.12
N VAL A 146 -4.55 -2.31 1.04
CA VAL A 146 -4.03 -3.29 1.99
C VAL A 146 -5.16 -3.86 2.85
N ARG A 147 -6.09 -3.02 3.35
CA ARG A 147 -7.27 -3.50 4.10
C ARG A 147 -8.15 -4.43 3.26
N PHE A 148 -8.36 -4.13 1.98
CA PHE A 148 -9.09 -5.02 1.09
C PHE A 148 -8.37 -6.35 0.89
N ALA A 149 -7.05 -6.33 0.66
CA ALA A 149 -6.24 -7.53 0.53
C ALA A 149 -6.33 -8.41 1.79
N PHE A 150 -6.21 -7.83 2.99
CA PHE A 150 -6.36 -8.59 4.24
C PHE A 150 -7.76 -9.18 4.43
N ARG A 151 -8.82 -8.43 4.07
CA ARG A 151 -10.20 -8.94 4.14
C ARG A 151 -10.42 -10.10 3.17
N GLY A 152 -9.93 -9.99 1.95
CA GLY A 152 -9.95 -11.08 0.98
C GLY A 152 -9.16 -12.30 1.46
N LEU A 153 -7.98 -12.08 2.06
CA LEU A 153 -7.16 -13.14 2.63
C LEU A 153 -7.90 -13.86 3.77
N LEU A 154 -8.58 -13.12 4.65
CA LEU A 154 -9.39 -13.71 5.73
C LEU A 154 -10.48 -14.60 5.16
N ILE A 155 -11.24 -14.12 4.17
CA ILE A 155 -12.29 -14.90 3.50
C ILE A 155 -11.69 -16.14 2.84
N THR A 156 -10.53 -16.01 2.20
CA THR A 156 -9.80 -17.13 1.57
C THR A 156 -9.48 -18.21 2.59
N VAL A 157 -8.90 -17.83 3.74
CA VAL A 157 -8.55 -18.78 4.81
C VAL A 157 -9.80 -19.46 5.37
N LEU A 158 -10.85 -18.71 5.68
CA LEU A 158 -12.09 -19.27 6.22
C LEU A 158 -12.75 -20.24 5.24
N THR A 159 -12.87 -19.84 3.97
CA THR A 159 -13.51 -20.64 2.94
C THR A 159 -12.70 -21.90 2.64
N TYR A 160 -11.37 -21.80 2.64
CA TYR A 160 -10.47 -22.94 2.51
C TYR A 160 -10.64 -23.94 3.66
N VAL A 161 -10.71 -23.48 4.90
CA VAL A 161 -10.96 -24.34 6.07
C VAL A 161 -12.32 -25.03 5.95
N VAL A 162 -13.37 -24.32 5.54
CA VAL A 162 -14.70 -24.90 5.31
C VAL A 162 -14.64 -25.98 4.23
N LEU A 163 -13.93 -25.77 3.12
CA LEU A 163 -13.75 -26.82 2.10
C LEU A 163 -13.01 -28.03 2.65
N LEU A 164 -11.97 -27.85 3.46
CA LEU A 164 -11.28 -28.99 4.07
C LEU A 164 -12.19 -29.79 5.00
N LEU A 165 -13.12 -29.13 5.70
CA LEU A 165 -14.10 -29.80 6.56
C LEU A 165 -15.19 -30.52 5.74
N LEU A 166 -15.65 -29.92 4.64
CA LEU A 166 -16.65 -30.51 3.76
C LEU A 166 -16.11 -31.67 2.90
N ARG A 167 -14.78 -31.80 2.79
CA ARG A 167 -14.12 -32.86 2.01
C ARG A 167 -14.12 -34.21 2.73
N GLN A 168 -14.37 -34.24 4.05
CA GLN A 168 -14.49 -35.49 4.82
C GLN A 168 -15.73 -36.28 4.41
#